data_AF-A0A9D7Y3J3-F1
#
_entry.id   AF-A0A9D7Y3J3-F1
#
_cell.length_a   1.000
_cell.length_b   1.000
_cell.length_c   1.000
_cell.angle_alpha   90.00
_cell.angle_beta   90.00
_cell.angle_gamma   90.00
#
_symmetry.space_group_name_H-M   'P 1'
#
loop_
_entity.id
_entity.type
_entity.pdbx_description
1 polymer ?
#
loop_
_entity_poly.entity_id
_entity_poly.type
_entity_poly.pdbx_seq_one_letter_code
_entity_poly.pdbx_strand_id
1 'polypeptide(L)'
;MKSELQITKPIADSIVKLCFDVLEFSKLYDQDTSNNPKKIFQCNDDIKEGLNWFIGSETNQEMNKNVRAYKQAVKNTLDVYKNLKISFSNKEKIISTLIDLNQHLTELEKQIK
;
A
#
# COMPACT_ATOMS: atom_id res chain seq x y z
N MET A 1 28.23 9.75 9.95
CA MET A 1 27.54 8.46 9.69
C MET A 1 26.25 8.78 8.96
N LYS A 2 26.13 8.42 7.67
CA LYS A 2 24.84 8.40 6.99
C LYS A 2 24.11 7.17 7.53
N SER A 3 23.22 7.35 8.50
CA SER A 3 22.21 6.34 8.78
C SER A 3 21.34 6.28 7.54
N GLU A 4 21.60 5.30 6.67
CA GLU A 4 20.71 4.99 5.55
C GLU A 4 19.35 4.63 6.15
N LEU A 5 18.41 5.56 6.08
CA LEU A 5 17.02 5.35 6.50
C LEU A 5 16.41 4.33 5.54
N GLN A 6 16.42 3.07 5.95
CA GLN A 6 15.84 1.96 5.21
C GLN A 6 14.42 1.66 5.74
N ILE A 7 13.57 1.09 4.89
CA ILE A 7 12.27 0.59 5.33
C ILE A 7 12.44 -0.51 6.37
N THR A 8 11.53 -0.56 7.33
CA THR A 8 11.55 -1.58 8.37
C THR A 8 11.00 -2.90 7.82
N LYS A 9 11.41 -4.02 8.42
CA LYS A 9 10.86 -5.34 8.08
C LYS A 9 9.31 -5.38 8.14
N PRO A 10 8.63 -4.79 9.16
CA PRO A 10 7.17 -4.72 9.18
C PRO A 10 6.55 -4.01 7.97
N ILE A 11 7.21 -2.99 7.41
CA ILE A 11 6.74 -2.35 6.17
C ILE A 11 6.86 -3.34 5.01
N ALA A 12 8.04 -3.94 4.81
CA ALA A 12 8.27 -4.91 3.73
C ALA A 12 7.30 -6.10 3.79
N ASP A 13 7.12 -6.69 4.97
CA ASP A 13 6.21 -7.83 5.19
C ASP A 13 4.76 -7.47 4.84
N SER A 14 4.29 -6.28 5.22
CA SER A 14 2.95 -5.80 4.86
C SER A 14 2.78 -5.61 3.36
N ILE A 15 3.78 -5.05 2.67
CA ILE A 15 3.72 -4.87 1.20
C ILE A 15 3.65 -6.22 0.50
N VAL A 16 4.52 -7.16 0.88
CA VAL A 16 4.54 -8.52 0.30
C VAL A 16 3.20 -9.21 0.52
N LYS A 17 2.67 -9.16 1.74
CA LYS A 17 1.37 -9.75 2.08
C LYS A 17 0.24 -9.16 1.25
N LEU A 18 0.20 -7.84 1.06
CA LEU A 18 -0.78 -7.20 0.18
C LEU A 18 -0.63 -7.68 -1.27
N CYS A 19 0.59 -7.73 -1.81
CA CYS A 19 0.82 -8.22 -3.17
C CYS A 19 0.29 -9.65 -3.41
N PHE A 20 0.35 -10.53 -2.41
CA PHE A 20 -0.22 -11.88 -2.49
C PHE A 20 -1.74 -11.92 -2.28
N ASP A 21 -2.26 -11.18 -1.30
CA ASP A 21 -3.70 -11.18 -1.00
C ASP A 21 -4.52 -10.48 -2.12
N VAL A 22 -3.90 -9.57 -2.89
CA VAL A 22 -4.53 -8.85 -4.03
C VAL A 22 -4.70 -9.73 -5.28
N LEU A 23 -4.14 -10.94 -5.35
CA LEU A 23 -4.41 -11.88 -6.47
C LEU A 23 -5.89 -12.26 -6.56
N GLU A 24 -6.60 -12.36 -5.43
CA GLU A 24 -8.05 -12.61 -5.41
C GLU A 24 -8.85 -11.48 -6.05
N PHE A 25 -8.30 -10.27 -6.07
CA PHE A 25 -8.95 -9.06 -6.57
C PHE A 25 -9.14 -9.04 -8.09
N SER A 26 -8.18 -9.61 -8.82
CA SER A 26 -8.29 -9.77 -10.29
C SER A 26 -9.48 -10.64 -10.69
N LYS A 27 -9.88 -11.58 -9.84
CA LYS A 27 -11.03 -12.48 -10.05
C LYS A 27 -12.37 -11.80 -9.81
N LEU A 28 -12.38 -10.66 -9.10
CA LEU A 28 -13.58 -9.90 -8.75
C LEU A 28 -13.97 -8.86 -9.81
N TYR A 29 -13.12 -8.65 -10.82
CA TYR A 29 -13.35 -7.78 -11.98
C TYR A 29 -14.69 -8.06 -12.67
N ASP A 30 -15.09 -9.33 -12.75
CA ASP A 30 -16.33 -9.74 -13.41
C ASP A 30 -17.59 -9.50 -12.56
N GLN A 31 -17.45 -9.14 -11.28
CA GLN A 31 -18.56 -9.12 -10.32
C GLN A 31 -19.02 -7.73 -9.85
N ASP A 32 -18.20 -6.69 -9.98
CA ASP A 32 -18.56 -5.31 -9.59
C ASP A 32 -18.32 -4.32 -10.72
N THR A 33 -19.26 -4.30 -11.65
CA THR A 33 -19.33 -3.32 -12.75
C THR A 33 -19.69 -1.91 -12.27
N SER A 34 -20.07 -1.75 -11.00
CA SER A 34 -20.50 -0.46 -10.43
C SER A 34 -19.36 0.37 -9.87
N ASN A 35 -18.26 -0.26 -9.47
CA ASN A 35 -17.03 0.42 -9.07
C ASN A 35 -16.01 0.37 -10.21
N ASN A 36 -15.44 1.53 -10.59
CA ASN A 36 -14.54 1.65 -11.75
C ASN A 36 -13.34 0.69 -11.61
N PRO A 37 -13.27 -0.41 -12.39
CA PRO A 37 -12.23 -1.42 -12.24
C PRO A 37 -10.83 -0.86 -12.47
N LYS A 38 -10.70 0.24 -13.22
CA LYS A 38 -9.42 0.94 -13.41
C LYS A 38 -8.84 1.45 -12.08
N LYS A 39 -9.68 1.95 -11.18
CA LYS A 39 -9.21 2.42 -9.85
C LYS A 39 -8.68 1.26 -9.02
N ILE A 40 -9.30 0.10 -9.14
CA ILE A 40 -8.91 -1.12 -8.46
C ILE A 40 -7.54 -1.61 -8.94
N PHE A 41 -7.34 -1.70 -10.26
CA PHE A 41 -6.03 -2.09 -10.83
C PHE A 41 -4.94 -1.07 -10.49
N GLN A 42 -5.27 0.22 -10.57
CA GLN A 42 -4.33 1.28 -10.22
C GLN A 42 -3.88 1.19 -8.76
N CYS A 43 -4.80 0.89 -7.82
CA CYS A 43 -4.42 0.68 -6.43
C CYS A 43 -3.46 -0.52 -6.26
N ASN A 44 -3.63 -1.59 -7.03
CA ASN A 44 -2.72 -2.74 -7.00
C ASN A 44 -1.32 -2.36 -7.48
N ASP A 45 -1.25 -1.64 -8.60
CA ASP A 45 0.02 -1.18 -9.16
C ASP A 45 0.71 -0.21 -8.20
N ASP A 46 -0.04 0.75 -7.62
CA ASP A 46 0.49 1.70 -6.63
C ASP A 46 1.04 0.99 -5.38
N ILE A 47 0.38 -0.09 -4.90
CA ILE A 47 0.87 -0.87 -3.75
C ILE A 47 2.16 -1.61 -4.08
N LYS A 48 2.26 -2.20 -5.29
CA LYS A 48 3.46 -2.90 -5.75
C LYS A 48 4.63 -1.96 -5.99
N GLU A 49 4.38 -0.79 -6.57
CA GLU A 49 5.40 0.21 -6.83
C GLU A 49 6.02 0.81 -5.56
N GLY A 50 5.30 0.75 -4.43
CA GLY A 50 5.80 1.24 -3.15
C GLY A 50 7.18 0.71 -2.76
N LEU A 51 7.45 -0.58 -2.97
CA LEU A 51 8.78 -1.17 -2.73
C LEU A 51 9.86 -0.51 -3.58
N ASN A 52 9.57 -0.22 -4.85
CA ASN A 52 10.52 0.42 -5.77
C ASN A 52 10.81 1.86 -5.35
N TRP A 53 9.82 2.59 -4.83
CA TRP A 53 10.02 3.96 -4.36
C TRP A 53 10.97 4.04 -3.16
N PHE A 54 11.04 3.00 -2.33
CA PHE A 54 11.97 2.95 -1.20
C PHE A 54 13.37 2.53 -1.60
N ILE A 55 13.51 1.55 -2.50
CA ILE A 55 14.82 1.06 -2.98
C ILE A 55 15.61 2.19 -3.67
N GLY A 56 14.93 3.11 -4.37
CA GLY A 56 15.56 4.22 -5.09
C GLY A 56 15.78 5.51 -4.28
N SER A 57 15.54 5.53 -2.97
CA SER A 57 15.69 6.75 -2.16
C SER A 57 17.13 6.91 -1.64
N GLU A 58 17.88 7.89 -2.14
CA GLU A 58 19.28 8.12 -1.72
C GLU A 58 19.41 9.19 -0.63
N THR A 59 18.38 10.01 -0.47
CA THR A 59 18.33 11.10 0.53
C THR A 59 17.12 10.99 1.46
N ASN A 60 17.24 11.53 2.68
CA ASN A 60 16.12 11.64 3.61
C ASN A 60 14.95 12.46 3.01
N GLN A 61 15.25 13.44 2.16
CA GLN A 61 14.23 14.25 1.50
C GLN A 61 13.43 13.44 0.47
N GLU A 62 14.11 12.62 -0.34
CA GLU A 62 13.47 11.67 -1.25
C GLU A 62 12.70 10.61 -0.49
N MET A 63 13.28 10.04 0.56
CA MET A 63 12.61 9.06 1.41
C MET A 63 11.31 9.63 2.00
N ASN A 64 11.34 10.86 2.52
CA ASN A 64 10.15 11.54 3.05
C ASN A 64 9.09 11.75 1.96
N LYS A 65 9.50 12.21 0.77
CA LYS A 65 8.62 12.37 -0.39
C LYS A 65 7.96 11.04 -0.78
N ASN A 66 8.74 9.97 -0.83
CA ASN A 66 8.29 8.64 -1.23
C ASN A 66 7.38 8.00 -0.17
N VAL A 67 7.69 8.16 1.13
CA VAL A 67 6.79 7.76 2.23
C VAL A 67 5.45 8.48 2.13
N ARG A 68 5.44 9.79 1.85
CA ARG A 68 4.19 10.57 1.70
C ARG A 68 3.37 10.11 0.50
N ALA A 69 4.01 9.91 -0.64
CA ALA A 69 3.37 9.39 -1.84
C ALA A 69 2.76 8.01 -1.56
N TYR A 70 3.51 7.12 -0.91
CA TYR A 70 3.04 5.79 -0.59
C TYR A 70 1.91 5.76 0.43
N LYS A 71 1.95 6.62 1.46
CA LYS A 71 0.81 6.81 2.37
C LYS A 71 -0.47 7.21 1.63
N GLN A 72 -0.36 8.07 0.62
CA GLN A 72 -1.52 8.48 -0.16
C GLN A 72 -2.07 7.30 -0.99
N ALA A 73 -1.20 6.52 -1.62
CA ALA A 73 -1.58 5.29 -2.34
C ALA A 73 -2.29 4.28 -1.42
N VAL A 74 -1.74 4.02 -0.23
CA VAL A 74 -2.32 3.12 0.76
C VAL A 74 -3.71 3.60 1.22
N LYS A 75 -3.88 4.92 1.45
CA LYS A 75 -5.19 5.50 1.80
C LYS A 75 -6.21 5.36 0.68
N ASN A 76 -5.82 5.66 -0.55
CA ASN A 76 -6.70 5.51 -1.72
C ASN A 76 -7.13 4.05 -1.88
N THR A 77 -6.19 3.12 -1.71
CA THR A 77 -6.46 1.68 -1.76
C THR A 77 -7.42 1.28 -0.65
N LEU A 78 -7.18 1.71 0.59
CA LEU A 78 -8.06 1.44 1.73
C LEU A 78 -9.50 1.92 1.47
N ASP A 79 -9.67 3.12 0.92
CA ASP A 79 -10.99 3.67 0.59
C ASP A 79 -11.70 2.84 -0.50
N VAL A 80 -10.97 2.37 -1.52
CA VAL A 80 -11.53 1.46 -2.53
C VAL A 80 -12.02 0.18 -1.88
N TYR A 81 -11.19 -0.45 -1.03
CA TYR A 81 -11.52 -1.70 -0.35
C TYR A 81 -12.72 -1.56 0.60
N LYS A 82 -12.82 -0.45 1.34
CA LYS A 82 -13.97 -0.20 2.22
C LYS A 82 -15.28 0.00 1.44
N ASN A 83 -15.22 0.65 0.29
CA ASN A 83 -16.40 0.98 -0.52
C ASN A 83 -16.79 -0.10 -1.54
N LEU A 84 -15.97 -1.14 -1.71
CA LEU A 84 -16.32 -2.30 -2.53
C LEU A 84 -17.54 -3.01 -1.97
N LYS A 85 -18.56 -3.21 -2.83
CA LYS A 85 -19.81 -3.89 -2.45
C LYS A 85 -19.68 -5.41 -2.47
N ILE A 86 -18.63 -5.93 -3.10
CA ILE A 86 -18.33 -7.36 -3.10
C ILE A 86 -17.82 -7.77 -1.72
N SER A 87 -18.39 -8.85 -1.20
CA SER A 87 -17.83 -9.61 -0.09
C SER A 87 -16.94 -10.72 -0.63
N PHE A 88 -15.70 -10.80 -0.14
CA PHE A 88 -14.77 -11.88 -0.46
C PHE A 88 -13.91 -12.16 0.77
N SER A 89 -13.46 -13.41 0.91
CA SER A 89 -12.94 -13.99 2.15
C SER A 89 -11.78 -13.23 2.78
N ASN A 90 -10.93 -12.58 1.98
CA ASN A 90 -9.75 -11.88 2.48
C ASN A 90 -9.93 -10.36 2.58
N LYS A 91 -11.13 -9.80 2.31
CA LYS A 91 -11.38 -8.34 2.32
C LYS A 91 -10.96 -7.66 3.62
N GLU A 92 -11.46 -8.17 4.75
CA GLU A 92 -11.15 -7.61 6.08
C GLU A 92 -9.66 -7.73 6.42
N LYS A 93 -9.03 -8.83 6.02
CA LYS A 93 -7.59 -9.05 6.19
C LYS A 93 -6.78 -8.02 5.39
N ILE A 94 -7.20 -7.70 4.17
CA ILE A 94 -6.53 -6.67 3.35
C ILE A 94 -6.74 -5.28 3.96
N ILE A 95 -7.97 -4.95 4.37
CA ILE A 95 -8.27 -3.68 5.07
C ILE A 95 -7.39 -3.52 6.32
N SER A 96 -7.30 -4.56 7.15
CA SER A 96 -6.43 -4.55 8.34
C SER A 96 -4.97 -4.34 7.95
N THR A 97 -4.47 -5.07 6.96
CA THR A 97 -3.06 -4.97 6.53
C THR A 97 -2.75 -3.58 5.94
N LEU A 98 -3.69 -2.94 5.24
CA LEU A 98 -3.56 -1.56 4.75
C LEU A 98 -3.54 -0.54 5.90
N ILE A 99 -4.35 -0.75 6.95
CA ILE A 99 -4.34 0.08 8.16
C ILE A 99 -2.97 -0.01 8.85
N ASP A 100 -2.48 -1.23 9.06
CA ASP A 100 -1.18 -1.50 9.69
C ASP A 100 -0.04 -0.86 8.88
N LEU A 101 -0.05 -1.03 7.54
CA LEU A 101 0.92 -0.41 6.66
C LEU A 101 0.91 1.12 6.76
N ASN A 102 -0.26 1.76 6.78
CA ASN A 102 -0.36 3.21 6.94
C ASN A 102 0.14 3.70 8.31
N GLN A 103 -0.02 2.90 9.37
CA GLN A 103 0.57 3.20 10.69
C GLN A 103 2.10 3.14 10.64
N HIS A 104 2.67 2.05 10.12
CA HIS A 104 4.12 1.90 9.99
C HIS A 104 4.75 3.02 9.14
N LEU A 105 4.10 3.41 8.03
CA LEU A 105 4.57 4.53 7.21
C LEU A 105 4.48 5.87 7.94
N THR A 106 3.51 6.03 8.83
CA THR A 106 3.39 7.24 9.66
C THR A 106 4.48 7.32 10.72
N GLU A 107 4.89 6.19 11.28
CA GLU A 107 6.02 6.11 12.20
C GLU A 107 7.33 6.38 11.47
N LEU A 108 7.52 5.80 10.29
CA LEU A 108 8.69 6.06 9.46
C LEU A 108 8.80 7.54 9.06
N GLU A 109 7.70 8.18 8.66
CA GLU A 109 7.67 9.63 8.36
C GLU A 109 8.14 10.48 9.55
N LYS A 110 7.80 10.09 10.78
CA LYS A 110 8.24 10.79 12.00
C LYS A 110 9.74 10.63 12.26
N GLN A 111 10.33 9.51 11.86
CA GLN A 111 11.76 9.19 12.05
C GLN A 111 12.68 9.85 11.01
N ILE A 112 12.13 10.24 9.85
CA ILE A 112 12.90 10.91 8.78
C ILE A 112 13.17 12.40 9.10
N LYS A 113 12.51 12.96 10.13
CA LYS A 113 12.68 14.36 10.57
C LYS A 113 14.04 14.66 11.19
#